data_AF-A0A2W2E5Q0-F1
#
_entry.id   AF-A0A2W2E5Q0-F1
#
_cell.length_a   1.000
_cell.length_b   1.000
_cell.length_c   1.000
_cell.angle_alpha   90.00
_cell.angle_beta   90.00
_cell.angle_gamma   90.00
#
_symmetry.space_group_name_H-M   'P 1'
#
loop_
_entity.id
_entity.type
_entity.pdbx_description
1 polymer ?
#
loop_
_entity_poly.entity_id
_entity_poly.type
_entity_poly.pdbx_seq_one_letter_code
_entity_poly.pdbx_strand_id
1 'polypeptide(L)'
;MRILLLSTADTDLLAARASDADYRLANPARIGPAELPGLLYGADLAVVRLLGGRQAWPDGLAAVLASGVPTVVLGGEAVPDAELMAASTVPSAVAAQTLSYLVEGGPENLTELARF
;
A
#
# COMPACT_ATOMS: atom_id res chain seq x y z
N MET A 1 13.90 -4.26 5.64
CA MET A 1 12.84 -4.40 4.64
C MET A 1 12.34 -3.01 4.31
N ARG A 2 12.30 -2.63 3.04
CA ARG A 2 11.75 -1.36 2.58
C ARG A 2 10.37 -1.57 1.99
N ILE A 3 9.35 -0.91 2.55
CA ILE A 3 7.98 -0.97 2.05
C ILE A 3 7.67 0.30 1.28
N LEU A 4 7.15 0.16 0.05
CA LEU A 4 6.50 1.26 -0.66
C LEU A 4 5.03 1.33 -0.24
N LEU A 5 4.62 2.38 0.47
CA LEU A 5 3.22 2.66 0.78
C LEU A 5 2.65 3.72 -0.17
N LEU A 6 1.70 3.29 -0.99
CA LEU A 6 0.91 4.09 -1.92
C LEU A 6 -0.51 4.24 -1.34
N SER A 7 -0.77 5.31 -0.60
CA SER A 7 -2.10 5.53 0.02
C SER A 7 -2.72 6.85 -0.43
N THR A 8 -4.01 6.81 -0.78
CA THR A 8 -4.80 8.03 -1.02
C THR A 8 -5.09 8.79 0.29
N ALA A 9 -4.98 8.13 1.45
CA ALA A 9 -5.15 8.75 2.75
C ALA A 9 -3.81 9.32 3.26
N ASP A 10 -3.68 10.65 3.29
CA ASP A 10 -2.47 11.32 3.79
C ASP A 10 -2.18 10.99 5.26
N THR A 11 -3.19 10.58 6.04
CA THR A 11 -3.03 10.11 7.42
C THR A 11 -2.20 8.83 7.51
N ASP A 12 -2.34 7.90 6.57
CA ASP A 12 -1.51 6.69 6.52
C ASP A 12 -0.05 7.05 6.24
N LEU A 13 0.16 7.97 5.30
CA LEU A 13 1.49 8.44 4.92
C LEU A 13 2.16 9.20 6.06
N LEU A 14 1.40 10.01 6.81
CA LEU A 14 1.88 10.69 8.01
C LEU A 14 2.25 9.69 9.12
N ALA A 15 1.40 8.68 9.36
CA ALA A 15 1.66 7.64 10.35
C ALA A 15 2.90 6.80 10.00
N ALA A 16 3.02 6.36 8.74
CA ALA A 16 4.18 5.60 8.26
C ALA A 16 5.47 6.43 8.34
N ARG A 17 5.41 7.74 8.05
CA ARG A 17 6.57 8.63 8.19
C ARG A 17 7.02 8.85 9.63
N ALA A 18 6.10 8.77 10.58
CA ALA A 18 6.38 8.87 12.00
C ALA A 18 6.75 7.53 12.65
N SER A 19 6.72 6.42 11.88
CA SER A 19 7.05 5.08 12.36
C SER A 19 8.57 4.83 12.37
N ASP A 20 9.00 3.77 13.06
CA ASP A 20 10.41 3.34 13.11
C ASP A 20 10.81 2.41 11.95
N ALA A 21 10.01 2.33 10.88
CA ALA A 21 10.22 1.45 9.75
C ALA A 21 10.66 2.18 8.47
N ASP A 22 11.36 1.49 7.56
CA ASP A 22 11.81 2.04 6.28
C ASP A 22 10.66 2.04 5.26
N TYR A 23 9.87 3.11 5.29
CA TYR A 23 8.83 3.36 4.30
C TYR A 23 9.28 4.35 3.22
N ARG A 24 9.00 3.99 1.96
CA ARG A 24 8.88 4.94 0.86
C ARG A 24 7.41 5.27 0.66
N LEU A 25 7.08 6.54 0.49
CA LEU A 25 5.71 7.03 0.54
C LEU A 25 5.35 7.80 -0.73
N ALA A 26 4.16 7.56 -1.27
CA ALA A 26 3.55 8.47 -2.24
C ALA A 26 2.02 8.41 -2.17
N ASN A 27 1.37 9.49 -2.59
CA ASN A 27 -0.09 9.53 -2.70
C ASN A 27 -0.47 9.33 -4.18
N PRO A 28 -1.22 8.26 -4.55
CA PRO A 28 -1.67 7.99 -5.91
C PRO A 28 -2.39 9.16 -6.59
N ALA A 29 -3.04 10.05 -5.83
CA ALA A 29 -3.70 11.25 -6.36
C ALA A 29 -2.72 12.32 -6.87
N ARG A 30 -1.41 12.17 -6.60
CA ARG A 30 -0.36 13.16 -6.92
C ARG A 30 0.74 12.60 -7.83
N ILE A 31 0.67 11.34 -8.23
CA ILE A 31 1.69 10.68 -9.06
C ILE A 31 1.05 9.89 -10.20
N GLY A 32 1.74 9.85 -11.33
CA GLY A 32 1.41 8.99 -12.47
C GLY A 32 2.23 7.70 -12.53
N PRO A 33 2.00 6.88 -13.58
CA PRO A 33 2.81 5.69 -13.82
C PRO A 33 4.29 5.95 -14.13
N ALA A 34 4.66 7.17 -14.56
CA ALA A 34 6.03 7.50 -14.94
C ALA A 34 6.98 7.57 -13.72
N GLU A 35 6.44 7.85 -12.53
CA GLU A 35 7.16 7.96 -11.28
C GLU A 35 7.35 6.59 -10.61
N LEU A 36 6.54 5.59 -10.98
CA LEU A 36 6.52 4.27 -10.36
C LEU A 36 7.86 3.51 -10.45
N PRO A 37 8.61 3.50 -11.57
CA PRO A 37 9.90 2.81 -11.62
C PRO A 37 10.87 3.29 -10.53
N GLY A 38 10.94 4.60 -10.29
CA GLY A 38 11.78 5.16 -9.23
C GLY A 38 11.27 4.82 -7.83
N LEU A 39 9.94 4.82 -7.64
CA LEU A 39 9.31 4.47 -6.37
C LEU A 39 9.41 2.97 -6.05
N LEU A 40 9.38 2.09 -7.04
CA LEU A 40 9.47 0.64 -6.86
C LEU A 40 10.92 0.15 -6.72
N TYR A 41 11.90 0.94 -7.17
CA TYR A 41 13.30 0.56 -7.13
C TYR A 41 13.79 0.27 -5.70
N GLY A 42 14.13 -1.00 -5.44
CA GLY A 42 14.60 -1.45 -4.13
C GLY A 42 13.51 -1.52 -3.04
N ALA A 43 12.24 -1.55 -3.42
CA ALA A 43 11.15 -1.91 -2.52
C ALA A 43 11.05 -3.45 -2.43
N ASP A 44 10.98 -3.97 -1.21
CA ASP A 44 10.79 -5.41 -0.96
C ASP A 44 9.30 -5.79 -1.01
N LEU A 45 8.42 -4.84 -0.72
CA LEU A 45 6.95 -4.96 -0.69
C LEU A 45 6.32 -3.64 -1.12
N ALA A 46 5.21 -3.71 -1.85
CA ALA A 46 4.33 -2.56 -2.11
C ALA A 46 2.98 -2.75 -1.40
N VAL A 47 2.46 -1.68 -0.81
CA VAL A 47 1.12 -1.63 -0.23
C VAL A 47 0.36 -0.50 -0.94
N VAL A 48 -0.70 -0.85 -1.66
CA VAL A 48 -1.56 0.10 -2.38
C VAL A 48 -2.89 0.19 -1.66
N ARG A 49 -3.24 1.36 -1.14
CA ARG A 49 -4.51 1.62 -0.45
C ARG A 49 -5.28 2.74 -1.16
N LEU A 50 -6.43 2.39 -1.75
CA LEU A 50 -7.19 3.28 -2.63
C LEU A 50 -8.60 3.55 -2.09
N LEU A 51 -8.97 4.83 -2.01
CA LEU A 51 -10.36 5.24 -1.87
C LEU A 51 -11.05 5.26 -3.25
N GLY A 52 -12.25 4.69 -3.35
CA GLY A 52 -13.00 4.61 -4.62
C GLY A 52 -12.71 3.37 -5.47
N GLY A 53 -12.04 2.36 -4.91
CA GLY A 53 -11.85 1.07 -5.56
C GLY A 53 -10.77 1.07 -6.65
N ARG A 54 -10.73 -0.01 -7.45
CA ARG A 54 -9.73 -0.23 -8.51
C ARG A 54 -9.69 0.89 -9.56
N GLN A 55 -10.84 1.49 -9.86
CA GLN A 55 -11.00 2.50 -10.90
C GLN A 55 -10.45 3.88 -10.50
N ALA A 56 -10.08 4.09 -9.23
CA ALA A 56 -9.51 5.35 -8.78
C ALA A 56 -8.10 5.61 -9.34
N TRP A 57 -7.35 4.54 -9.67
CA TRP A 57 -5.98 4.65 -10.15
C TRP A 57 -5.56 3.44 -11.03
N PRO A 58 -6.24 3.20 -12.15
CA PRO A 58 -6.15 1.94 -12.90
C PRO A 58 -4.76 1.70 -13.51
N ASP A 59 -4.20 2.71 -14.17
CA ASP A 59 -2.90 2.58 -14.85
C ASP A 59 -1.75 2.43 -13.85
N GLY A 60 -1.80 3.18 -12.74
CA GLY A 60 -0.80 3.08 -11.69
C GLY A 60 -0.85 1.73 -10.98
N LEU A 61 -2.05 1.24 -10.63
CA LEU A 61 -2.21 -0.09 -10.04
C LEU A 61 -1.73 -1.19 -10.99
N ALA A 62 -2.07 -1.12 -12.28
CA ALA A 62 -1.59 -2.06 -13.27
C ALA A 62 -0.06 -2.08 -13.37
N ALA A 63 0.58 -0.91 -13.35
CA ALA A 63 2.03 -0.79 -13.38
C ALA A 63 2.70 -1.34 -12.12
N VAL A 64 2.12 -1.12 -10.92
CA VAL A 64 2.62 -1.73 -9.68
C VAL A 64 2.53 -3.26 -9.75
N LEU A 65 1.38 -3.80 -10.15
CA LEU A 65 1.19 -5.25 -10.26
C LEU A 65 2.12 -5.89 -11.31
N ALA A 66 2.38 -5.20 -12.42
CA ALA A 66 3.29 -5.65 -13.46
C ALA A 66 4.78 -5.59 -13.06
N SER A 67 5.13 -4.91 -11.97
CA SER A 67 6.52 -4.74 -11.53
C SER A 67 7.18 -6.01 -10.99
N GLY A 68 6.37 -6.99 -10.58
CA GLY A 68 6.84 -8.21 -9.92
C GLY A 68 7.17 -8.05 -8.44
N VAL A 69 7.09 -6.83 -7.88
CA VAL A 69 7.22 -6.61 -6.43
C VAL A 69 6.00 -7.22 -5.72
N PRO A 70 6.17 -8.02 -4.65
CA PRO A 70 5.06 -8.49 -3.82
C PRO A 70 4.18 -7.30 -3.41
N THR A 71 2.87 -7.41 -3.65
CA THR A 71 1.95 -6.28 -3.54
C THR A 71 0.71 -6.66 -2.75
N VAL A 72 0.40 -5.85 -1.74
CA VAL A 72 -0.88 -5.84 -1.04
C VAL A 72 -1.74 -4.73 -1.63
N VAL A 73 -2.98 -5.03 -2.00
CA VAL A 73 -3.93 -4.06 -2.57
C VAL A 73 -5.19 -4.03 -1.71
N LEU A 74 -5.54 -2.85 -1.19
CA LEU A 74 -6.59 -2.66 -0.18
C LEU A 74 -7.49 -1.46 -0.50
N GLY A 75 -8.73 -1.54 -0.04
CA GLY A 75 -9.63 -0.39 0.01
C GLY A 75 -9.23 0.62 1.08
N GLY A 76 -9.62 1.87 0.87
CA GLY A 76 -9.45 2.96 1.84
C GLY A 76 -10.33 2.83 3.09
N GLU A 77 -11.36 1.98 3.04
CA GLU A 77 -12.31 1.74 4.14
C GLU A 77 -11.85 0.62 5.07
N ALA A 78 -12.49 0.50 6.24
CA ALA A 78 -12.23 -0.59 7.17
C ALA A 78 -12.81 -1.94 6.71
N VAL A 79 -13.87 -1.90 5.91
CA VAL A 79 -14.49 -3.11 5.35
C VAL A 79 -13.60 -3.64 4.22
N PRO A 80 -13.26 -4.95 4.21
CA PRO A 80 -12.53 -5.57 3.12
C PRO A 80 -13.18 -5.33 1.75
N ASP A 81 -12.41 -4.76 0.82
CA ASP A 81 -12.78 -4.68 -0.59
C ASP A 81 -12.29 -5.95 -1.29
N ALA A 82 -13.21 -6.86 -1.62
CA ALA A 82 -12.88 -8.16 -2.20
C ALA A 82 -12.21 -8.06 -3.57
N GLU A 83 -12.57 -7.07 -4.40
CA GLU A 83 -11.98 -6.89 -5.73
C GLU A 83 -10.52 -6.44 -5.59
N LEU A 84 -10.27 -5.45 -4.72
CA LEU A 84 -8.91 -4.98 -4.45
C LEU A 84 -8.07 -6.07 -3.78
N MET A 85 -8.59 -6.76 -2.76
CA MET A 85 -7.85 -7.83 -2.08
C MET A 85 -7.50 -8.98 -3.02
N ALA A 86 -8.40 -9.35 -3.94
CA ALA A 86 -8.14 -10.37 -4.95
C ALA A 86 -7.03 -9.97 -5.96
N ALA A 87 -6.74 -8.68 -6.10
CA ALA A 87 -5.64 -8.20 -6.93
C ALA A 87 -4.26 -8.26 -6.22
N SER A 88 -4.23 -8.55 -4.92
CA SER A 88 -2.97 -8.73 -4.18
C SER A 88 -2.18 -9.92 -4.72
N THR A 89 -0.85 -9.82 -4.71
CA THR A 89 0.06 -10.90 -5.14
C THR A 89 0.63 -11.69 -3.96
N VAL A 90 0.20 -11.37 -2.73
CA VAL A 90 0.53 -12.07 -1.49
C VAL A 90 -0.63 -12.97 -1.04
N PRO A 91 -0.42 -13.91 -0.09
CA PRO A 91 -1.50 -14.69 0.49
C PRO A 91 -2.61 -13.80 1.08
N SER A 92 -3.87 -14.22 0.95
CA SER A 92 -5.03 -13.45 1.44
C SER A 92 -4.97 -13.12 2.93
N ALA A 93 -4.40 -14.01 3.75
CA ALA A 93 -4.18 -13.78 5.17
C ALA A 93 -3.23 -12.61 5.45
N VAL A 94 -2.20 -12.43 4.61
CA VAL A 94 -1.27 -11.29 4.70
C VAL A 94 -2.00 -10.00 4.35
N ALA A 95 -2.76 -9.98 3.25
CA ALA A 95 -3.55 -8.81 2.87
C ALA A 95 -4.57 -8.42 3.95
N ALA A 96 -5.26 -9.39 4.55
CA ALA A 96 -6.21 -9.17 5.64
C ALA A 96 -5.52 -8.59 6.88
N GLN A 97 -4.37 -9.13 7.27
CA GLN A 97 -3.61 -8.63 8.42
C GLN A 97 -3.07 -7.20 8.17
N THR A 98 -2.58 -6.92 6.96
CA THR A 98 -2.16 -5.57 6.56
C THR A 98 -3.32 -4.58 6.64
N LEU A 99 -4.53 -4.97 6.24
CA LEU A 99 -5.72 -4.13 6.39
C LEU A 99 -5.97 -3.80 7.87
N SER A 100 -5.92 -4.79 8.77
CA SER A 100 -6.14 -4.56 10.20
C SER A 100 -5.18 -3.50 10.77
N TYR A 101 -3.89 -3.57 10.44
CA TYR A 101 -2.92 -2.54 10.87
C TYR A 101 -3.24 -1.14 10.32
N LEU A 102 -3.67 -1.04 9.06
CA LEU A 102 -4.00 0.24 8.42
C LEU A 102 -5.35 0.81 8.86
N VAL A 103 -6.26 -0.03 9.34
CA VAL A 103 -7.54 0.38 9.94
C VAL A 103 -7.32 0.95 11.33
N GLU A 104 -6.53 0.28 12.17
CA GLU A 104 -6.16 0.81 13.48
C GLU A 104 -5.28 2.06 13.34
N GLY A 105 -4.38 2.06 12.36
CA GLY A 105 -3.55 3.21 12.01
C GLY A 105 -2.55 3.61 13.10
N GLY A 106 -1.85 4.73 12.89
CA GLY A 106 -0.88 5.26 13.86
C GLY A 106 0.53 4.65 13.75
N PRO A 107 1.57 5.38 14.19
CA PRO A 107 2.96 5.03 13.91
C PRO A 107 3.42 3.70 14.49
N GLU A 108 2.92 3.31 15.66
CA GLU A 108 3.24 2.02 16.27
C GLU A 108 2.72 0.87 15.42
N ASN A 109 1.47 0.93 14.95
CA ASN A 109 0.89 -0.09 14.08
C ASN A 109 1.61 -0.15 12.72
N LEU A 110 2.04 0.99 12.16
CA LEU A 110 2.83 1.00 10.92
C LEU A 110 4.24 0.42 11.13
N THR A 111 4.80 0.53 12.33
CA THR A 111 6.06 -0.14 12.70
C THR A 111 5.86 -1.65 12.74
N GLU A 112 4.80 -2.12 13.40
CA GLU A 112 4.50 -3.55 13.51
C GLU A 112 4.06 -4.17 12.18
N LEU A 113 3.35 -3.41 11.31
CA LEU A 113 3.07 -3.79 9.92
C LEU A 113 4.36 -4.16 9.18
N ALA A 114 5.45 -3.44 9.41
CA ALA A 114 6.72 -3.69 8.74
C ALA A 114 7.55 -4.84 9.36
N ARG A 115 7.11 -5.42 10.47
CA ARG A 115 7.86 -6.45 11.23
C ARG A 115 7.24 -7.84 11.13
N PHE A 116 5.94 -7.96 10.87
CA PHE A 116 5.25 -9.25 10.77
C PHE A 116 5.58 -9.97 9.46
#